data_AF-A0A6C1ECL1-F1
#
_entry.id   AF-A0A6C1ECL1-F1
#
_cell.length_a   1.000
_cell.length_b   1.000
_cell.length_c   1.000
_cell.angle_alpha   90.00
_cell.angle_beta   90.00
_cell.angle_gamma   90.00
#
_symmetry.space_group_name_H-M   'P 1'
#
loop_
_entity.id
_entity.type
_entity.pdbx_description
1 polymer ?
#
loop_
_entity_poly.entity_id
_entity_poly.type
_entity_poly.pdbx_seq_one_letter_code
_entity_poly.pdbx_strand_id
1 'polypeptide(L)'
;MKSTNTSKADQNDENPKPRFVQVERGGQVTFHGPGQIVIYIILDLKTFHNFPAKCLVSCIEQATIKTLMDTKMSNDSGKSLNLDAVTTKETGVWVENGKKKIASIGVHVRRSITSHGVAINVNTDLSYMNNFEMCGLKSTSTTSVKEQQPDAHVDVQSIAISFVKEMTKLLGIKTLERMQIDDINTLKNNQ
;
A
#
# COMPACT_ATOMS: atom_id res chain seq x y z
N MET A 1 40.73 -27.83 -16.52
CA MET A 1 40.20 -29.21 -16.31
C MET A 1 39.67 -29.25 -14.88
N LYS A 2 38.38 -29.45 -14.57
CA LYS A 2 37.30 -30.14 -15.27
C LYS A 2 36.16 -29.19 -15.65
N SER A 3 35.68 -29.43 -16.86
CA SER A 3 34.47 -28.91 -17.45
C SER A 3 33.28 -29.73 -16.94
N THR A 4 32.19 -29.06 -16.58
CA THR A 4 30.83 -29.59 -16.79
C THR A 4 30.02 -28.48 -17.44
N ASN A 5 29.93 -28.62 -18.76
CA ASN A 5 29.13 -27.80 -19.66
C ASN A 5 27.93 -28.64 -20.10
N THR A 6 26.71 -28.19 -19.83
CA THR A 6 25.40 -28.47 -20.47
C THR A 6 24.32 -28.21 -19.40
N SER A 7 23.20 -27.54 -19.64
CA SER A 7 22.60 -27.02 -20.86
C SER A 7 21.38 -26.17 -20.49
N LYS A 8 21.03 -25.26 -21.39
CA LYS A 8 19.74 -24.57 -21.54
C LYS A 8 19.53 -23.36 -20.63
N ALA A 9 19.66 -22.21 -21.26
CA ALA A 9 18.97 -21.00 -20.87
C ALA A 9 17.47 -21.29 -20.88
N ASP A 10 16.86 -21.35 -19.70
CA ASP A 10 15.41 -21.33 -19.57
C ASP A 10 14.92 -19.93 -19.96
N GLN A 11 14.48 -19.83 -21.21
CA GLN A 11 13.61 -18.78 -21.69
C GLN A 11 12.21 -19.03 -21.15
N ASN A 12 11.86 -18.30 -20.08
CA ASN A 12 10.54 -17.77 -19.70
C ASN A 12 10.56 -17.49 -18.19
N ASP A 13 11.30 -16.45 -17.79
CA ASP A 13 11.18 -15.92 -16.43
C ASP A 13 9.97 -14.98 -16.42
N GLU A 14 8.76 -15.54 -16.31
CA GLU A 14 7.51 -14.79 -16.24
C GLU A 14 7.45 -13.84 -15.02
N ASN A 15 8.44 -13.89 -14.11
CA ASN A 15 8.53 -13.00 -12.96
C ASN A 15 9.92 -12.35 -12.82
N PRO A 16 10.12 -11.11 -13.31
CA PRO A 16 11.43 -10.47 -13.32
C PRO A 16 11.95 -10.25 -11.88
N LYS A 17 13.25 -10.55 -11.68
CA LYS A 17 13.91 -10.40 -10.37
C LYS A 17 13.67 -9.01 -9.75
N PRO A 18 13.26 -8.92 -8.47
CA PRO A 18 12.97 -7.65 -7.83
C PRO A 18 14.24 -6.81 -7.64
N ARG A 19 14.10 -5.48 -7.78
CA ARG A 19 15.17 -4.53 -7.47
C ARG A 19 15.17 -4.17 -6.00
N PHE A 20 16.29 -4.37 -5.32
CA PHE A 20 16.48 -3.96 -3.93
C PHE A 20 16.90 -2.50 -3.85
N VAL A 21 16.25 -1.75 -2.97
CA VAL A 21 16.54 -0.32 -2.76
C VAL A 21 16.50 -0.03 -1.26
N GLN A 22 17.59 0.53 -0.74
CA GLN A 22 17.64 1.05 0.62
C GLN A 22 16.97 2.42 0.66
N VAL A 23 16.06 2.63 1.62
CA VAL A 23 15.32 3.89 1.78
C VAL A 23 15.19 4.24 3.26
N GLU A 24 15.08 5.54 3.56
CA GLU A 24 14.89 6.05 4.92
C GLU A 24 13.41 6.06 5.31
N ARG A 25 12.78 4.89 5.43
CA ARG A 25 11.42 4.76 5.97
C ARG A 25 11.38 3.97 7.27
N GLY A 26 10.35 4.21 8.08
CA GLY A 26 10.02 3.32 9.19
C GLY A 26 9.68 1.90 8.71
N GLY A 27 9.90 0.92 9.60
CA GLY A 27 9.69 -0.49 9.34
C GLY A 27 10.89 -1.19 8.67
N GLN A 28 10.78 -2.50 8.50
CA GLN A 28 11.82 -3.35 7.89
C GLN A 28 11.61 -3.48 6.37
N VAL A 29 12.00 -4.59 5.74
CA VAL A 29 11.84 -4.81 4.28
C VAL A 29 10.35 -4.82 3.87
N THR A 30 10.05 -4.39 2.64
CA THR A 30 8.71 -4.49 2.02
C THR A 30 8.86 -4.66 0.51
N PHE A 31 7.76 -5.03 -0.16
CA PHE A 31 7.69 -5.22 -1.60
C PHE A 31 6.64 -4.29 -2.22
N HIS A 32 6.96 -3.79 -3.43
CA HIS A 32 6.05 -3.05 -4.28
C HIS A 32 6.06 -3.64 -5.68
N GLY A 33 4.88 -3.81 -6.26
CA GLY A 33 4.71 -4.38 -7.60
C GLY A 33 3.37 -4.00 -8.22
N PRO A 34 3.15 -4.37 -9.49
CA PRO A 34 1.86 -4.16 -10.17
C PRO A 34 0.69 -4.71 -9.35
N GLY A 35 -0.45 -4.03 -9.41
CA GLY A 35 -1.64 -4.40 -8.64
C GLY A 35 -1.62 -3.98 -7.16
N GLN A 36 -0.59 -3.28 -6.73
CA GLN A 36 -0.51 -2.63 -5.42
C GLN A 36 -0.78 -1.13 -5.55
N ILE A 37 -1.53 -0.58 -4.61
CA ILE A 37 -1.60 0.88 -4.45
C ILE A 37 -0.45 1.30 -3.57
N VAL A 38 0.32 2.32 -3.99
CA VAL A 38 1.35 2.95 -3.17
C VAL A 38 1.02 4.43 -3.03
N ILE A 39 0.79 4.88 -1.80
CA ILE A 39 0.36 6.25 -1.49
C ILE A 39 1.45 6.92 -0.67
N TYR A 40 2.03 7.97 -1.24
CA TYR A 40 2.94 8.87 -0.52
C TYR A 40 2.16 10.04 0.06
N ILE A 41 2.17 10.14 1.39
CA ILE A 41 1.43 11.14 2.14
C ILE A 41 2.43 12.20 2.58
N ILE A 42 2.41 13.33 1.88
CA ILE A 42 3.30 14.48 2.14
C ILE A 42 2.50 15.54 2.90
N LEU A 43 2.75 15.66 4.21
CA LEU A 43 2.05 16.57 5.11
C LEU A 43 3.08 17.33 5.97
N ASP A 44 2.80 18.61 6.23
CA ASP A 44 3.42 19.31 7.35
C ASP A 44 2.61 19.03 8.62
N LEU A 45 3.19 18.20 9.50
CA LEU A 45 2.56 17.82 10.77
C LEU A 45 2.33 19.01 11.71
N LYS A 46 3.04 20.14 11.54
CA LYS A 46 2.80 21.35 12.36
C LYS A 46 1.47 22.01 12.06
N THR A 47 0.87 21.73 10.91
CA THR A 47 -0.48 22.20 10.55
C THR A 47 -1.55 21.65 11.47
N PHE A 48 -1.28 20.52 12.13
CA PHE A 48 -2.23 19.80 12.97
C PHE A 48 -1.85 19.94 14.45
N HIS A 49 -2.82 20.28 15.30
CA HIS A 49 -2.60 20.41 16.73
C HIS A 49 -2.36 19.04 17.39
N ASN A 50 -1.26 18.88 18.13
CA ASN A 50 -0.89 17.65 18.86
C ASN A 50 -0.94 16.37 18.00
N PHE A 51 -0.41 16.46 16.78
CA PHE A 51 -0.48 15.36 15.80
C PHE A 51 0.92 14.80 15.45
N PRO A 52 1.53 14.00 16.33
CA PRO A 52 2.81 13.35 16.06
C PRO A 52 2.68 12.28 14.96
N ALA A 53 3.83 11.81 14.44
CA ALA A 53 3.90 10.78 13.40
C ALA A 53 3.07 9.52 13.72
N LYS A 54 3.00 9.12 14.99
CA LYS A 54 2.20 7.97 15.43
C LYS A 54 0.70 8.18 15.17
N CYS A 55 0.19 9.39 15.35
CA CYS A 55 -1.20 9.73 15.04
C CYS A 55 -1.47 9.67 13.54
N LEU A 56 -0.51 10.07 12.70
CA LEU A 56 -0.61 9.88 11.26
C LEU A 56 -0.66 8.39 10.90
N VAL A 57 0.19 7.55 11.47
CA VAL A 57 0.16 6.09 11.25
C VAL A 57 -1.21 5.50 11.62
N SER A 58 -1.75 5.84 12.79
CA SER A 58 -3.09 5.40 13.19
C SER A 58 -4.19 5.94 12.27
N CYS A 59 -4.07 7.17 11.78
CA CYS A 59 -5.00 7.73 10.81
C CYS A 59 -4.98 6.94 9.48
N ILE A 60 -3.79 6.57 9.00
CA ILE A 60 -3.61 5.76 7.79
C ILE A 60 -4.20 4.36 7.98
N GLU A 61 -3.97 3.72 9.14
CA GLU A 61 -4.55 2.41 9.46
C GLU A 61 -6.08 2.46 9.43
N GLN A 62 -6.68 3.46 10.10
CA GLN A 62 -8.13 3.65 10.12
C GLN A 62 -8.70 3.97 8.74
N ALA A 63 -8.05 4.83 7.95
CA ALA A 63 -8.47 5.12 6.58
C ALA A 63 -8.42 3.87 5.71
N THR A 64 -7.39 3.04 5.86
CA THR A 64 -7.24 1.78 5.13
C THR A 64 -8.32 0.78 5.51
N ILE A 65 -8.62 0.60 6.80
CA ILE A 65 -9.71 -0.28 7.27
C ILE A 65 -11.05 0.16 6.68
N LYS A 66 -11.39 1.45 6.79
CA LYS A 66 -12.63 2.00 6.22
C LYS A 66 -12.69 1.84 4.71
N THR A 67 -11.55 2.01 4.02
CA THR A 67 -11.45 1.78 2.58
C THR A 67 -11.79 0.34 2.21
N LEU A 68 -11.22 -0.63 2.91
CA LEU A 68 -11.45 -2.06 2.68
C LEU A 68 -12.88 -2.49 3.08
N MET A 69 -13.53 -1.74 3.96
CA MET A 69 -14.93 -1.93 4.33
C MET A 69 -15.89 -1.35 3.28
N ASP A 70 -15.67 -0.10 2.85
CA ASP A 70 -16.68 0.73 2.19
C ASP A 70 -16.53 0.83 0.67
N THR A 71 -15.36 0.50 0.11
CA THR A 71 -15.12 0.58 -1.35
C THR A 71 -16.14 -0.28 -2.08
N LYS A 72 -16.85 0.32 -3.03
CA LYS A 72 -17.86 -0.36 -3.85
C LYS A 72 -17.18 -1.17 -4.94
N MET A 73 -17.59 -2.42 -5.08
CA MET A 73 -17.21 -3.26 -6.20
C MET A 73 -17.93 -2.77 -7.46
N SER A 74 -17.25 -2.85 -8.60
CA SER A 74 -17.78 -2.46 -9.91
C SER A 74 -18.66 -3.53 -10.58
N ASN A 75 -18.94 -4.64 -9.89
CA ASN A 75 -19.92 -5.63 -10.35
C ASN A 75 -21.36 -5.11 -10.21
N ASP A 76 -22.30 -5.73 -10.92
CA ASP A 76 -23.73 -5.35 -10.98
C ASP A 76 -24.45 -5.31 -9.62
N SER A 77 -23.80 -5.75 -8.55
CA SER A 77 -24.37 -5.82 -7.20
C SER A 77 -24.22 -4.53 -6.38
N GLY A 78 -23.30 -3.62 -6.75
CA GLY A 78 -23.01 -2.40 -5.98
C GLY A 78 -22.63 -2.64 -4.51
N LYS A 79 -22.26 -3.88 -4.15
CA LYS A 79 -21.85 -4.26 -2.79
C LYS A 79 -20.50 -3.65 -2.47
N SER A 80 -20.27 -3.34 -1.19
CA SER A 80 -18.93 -2.96 -0.74
C SER A 80 -18.04 -4.19 -0.57
N LEU A 81 -16.72 -3.97 -0.58
CA LEU A 81 -15.74 -5.00 -0.27
C LEU A 81 -16.03 -5.65 1.09
N ASN A 82 -16.39 -4.89 2.12
CA ASN A 82 -16.80 -5.46 3.41
C ASN A 82 -15.75 -6.44 3.98
N LEU A 83 -14.47 -6.12 3.83
CA LEU A 83 -13.38 -6.91 4.39
C LEU A 83 -13.20 -6.57 5.87
N ASP A 84 -13.24 -7.60 6.73
CA ASP A 84 -13.01 -7.47 8.17
C ASP A 84 -11.51 -7.26 8.45
N ALA A 85 -11.11 -5.99 8.34
CA ALA A 85 -9.74 -5.55 8.50
C ALA A 85 -9.50 -4.93 9.88
N VAL A 86 -8.35 -5.23 10.47
CA VAL A 86 -7.98 -4.85 11.84
C VAL A 86 -6.55 -4.36 11.94
N THR A 87 -6.25 -3.62 13.00
CA THR A 87 -4.87 -3.31 13.44
C THR A 87 -4.36 -4.39 14.39
N THR A 88 -3.05 -4.61 14.40
CA THR A 88 -2.40 -5.49 15.39
C THR A 88 -1.29 -4.73 16.14
N LYS A 89 -0.46 -5.43 16.93
CA LYS A 89 0.75 -4.83 17.53
C LYS A 89 1.78 -4.44 16.47
N GLU A 90 1.75 -5.11 15.32
CA GLU A 90 2.64 -4.86 14.20
C GLU A 90 2.00 -3.86 13.24
N THR A 91 2.74 -2.80 12.89
CA THR A 91 2.26 -1.72 12.03
C THR A 91 1.77 -2.25 10.67
N GLY A 92 0.61 -1.73 10.25
CA GLY A 92 -0.08 -2.14 9.03
C GLY A 92 -1.53 -2.54 9.30
N VAL A 93 -2.21 -2.94 8.23
CA VAL A 93 -3.59 -3.44 8.30
C VAL A 93 -3.63 -4.91 7.93
N TRP A 94 -4.45 -5.64 8.67
CA TRP A 94 -4.49 -7.10 8.67
C TRP A 94 -5.91 -7.61 8.51
N VAL A 95 -6.06 -8.82 8.00
CA VAL A 95 -7.33 -9.54 7.87
C VAL A 95 -7.20 -10.93 8.49
N GLU A 96 -8.27 -11.73 8.44
CA GLU A 96 -8.32 -13.07 9.04
C GLU A 96 -7.95 -13.04 10.54
N ASN A 97 -8.57 -12.14 11.30
CA ASN A 97 -8.28 -11.92 12.73
C ASN A 97 -6.80 -11.58 13.01
N GLY A 98 -6.19 -10.78 12.15
CA GLY A 98 -4.82 -10.31 12.33
C GLY A 98 -3.74 -11.28 11.85
N LYS A 99 -4.09 -12.35 11.13
CA LYS A 99 -3.13 -13.37 10.66
C LYS A 99 -2.44 -12.98 9.37
N LYS A 100 -3.12 -12.26 8.47
CA LYS A 100 -2.56 -11.90 7.16
C LYS A 100 -2.52 -10.40 6.97
N LYS A 101 -1.36 -9.87 6.58
CA LYS A 101 -1.18 -8.43 6.31
C LYS A 101 -1.69 -8.10 4.91
N ILE A 102 -2.62 -7.15 4.81
CA ILE A 102 -3.16 -6.66 3.54
C ILE A 102 -2.60 -5.28 3.14
N ALA A 103 -2.13 -4.50 4.12
CA ALA A 103 -1.46 -3.23 3.85
C ALA A 103 -0.22 -3.02 4.73
N SER A 104 0.85 -2.53 4.10
CA SER A 104 2.10 -2.15 4.76
C SER A 104 2.14 -0.64 4.94
N ILE A 105 2.46 -0.17 6.15
CA ILE A 105 2.55 1.26 6.45
C ILE A 105 3.97 1.56 6.93
N GLY A 106 4.57 2.57 6.32
CA GLY A 106 5.89 3.06 6.67
C GLY A 106 5.97 4.53 6.33
N VAL A 107 6.14 5.37 7.35
CA VAL A 107 6.25 6.82 7.22
C VAL A 107 7.64 7.24 7.70
N HIS A 108 8.19 8.28 7.09
CA HIS A 108 9.36 8.99 7.57
C HIS A 108 9.02 10.45 7.78
N VAL A 109 9.57 11.05 8.83
CA VAL A 109 9.35 12.46 9.17
C VAL A 109 10.67 13.16 9.30
N ARG A 110 10.87 14.20 8.50
CA ARG A 110 12.05 15.08 8.58
C ARG A 110 11.58 16.52 8.59
N ARG A 111 12.03 17.30 9.58
CA ARG A 111 11.64 18.71 9.77
C ARG A 111 10.11 18.90 9.76
N SER A 112 9.38 17.98 10.41
CA SER A 112 7.91 17.94 10.46
C SER A 112 7.20 17.62 9.13
N ILE A 113 7.93 17.43 8.03
CA ILE A 113 7.36 17.00 6.75
C ILE A 113 7.41 15.48 6.65
N THR A 114 6.28 14.86 6.29
CA THR A 114 6.18 13.41 6.11
C THR A 114 6.57 12.99 4.69
N SER A 115 7.07 11.77 4.58
CA SER A 115 7.34 11.07 3.33
C SER A 115 6.99 9.58 3.49
N HIS A 116 6.91 8.87 2.37
CA HIS A 116 6.34 7.51 2.29
C HIS A 116 4.86 7.50 2.71
N GLY A 117 4.33 6.39 3.22
CA GLY A 117 2.90 6.27 3.52
C GLY A 117 2.43 4.82 3.61
N VAL A 118 1.50 4.44 2.75
CA VAL A 118 0.85 3.12 2.77
C VAL A 118 0.95 2.42 1.42
N ALA A 119 1.13 1.11 1.47
CA ALA A 119 0.96 0.23 0.34
C ALA A 119 -0.17 -0.77 0.61
N ILE A 120 -1.21 -0.77 -0.23
CA ILE A 120 -2.39 -1.65 -0.09
C ILE A 120 -2.36 -2.67 -1.22
N ASN A 121 -2.43 -3.97 -0.87
CA ASN A 121 -2.41 -5.06 -1.84
C ASN A 121 -3.81 -5.27 -2.43
N VAL A 122 -4.00 -4.95 -3.72
CA VAL A 122 -5.29 -5.12 -4.39
C VAL A 122 -5.32 -6.44 -5.15
N ASN A 123 -4.56 -6.53 -6.22
CA ASN A 123 -4.34 -7.73 -7.02
C ASN A 123 -2.84 -7.96 -7.25
N THR A 124 -2.02 -7.53 -6.28
CA THR A 124 -0.56 -7.69 -6.27
C THR A 124 -0.17 -9.16 -6.29
N ASP A 125 0.83 -9.52 -7.09
CA ASP A 125 1.52 -10.80 -6.93
C ASP A 125 2.37 -10.77 -5.64
N LEU A 126 1.99 -11.59 -4.67
CA LEU A 126 2.62 -11.68 -3.36
C LEU A 126 3.57 -12.87 -3.24
N SER A 127 3.85 -13.58 -4.33
CA SER A 127 4.77 -14.71 -4.37
C SER A 127 6.13 -14.36 -3.77
N TYR A 128 6.67 -13.17 -4.06
CA TYR A 128 7.94 -12.70 -3.48
C TYR A 128 7.89 -12.51 -1.96
N MET A 129 6.77 -12.02 -1.42
CA MET A 129 6.62 -11.78 0.02
C MET A 129 6.33 -13.07 0.79
N ASN A 130 5.62 -14.01 0.18
CA ASN A 130 5.16 -15.23 0.84
C ASN A 130 6.12 -16.43 0.67
N ASN A 131 6.95 -16.46 -0.39
CA ASN A 131 7.82 -17.61 -0.70
C ASN A 131 9.29 -17.39 -0.31
N PHE A 132 9.72 -16.16 -0.03
CA PHE A 132 11.11 -15.88 0.35
C PHE A 132 11.19 -15.42 1.80
N GLU A 133 12.05 -16.08 2.59
CA GLU A 133 12.40 -15.60 3.92
C GLU A 133 13.26 -14.33 3.79
N MET A 134 12.63 -13.17 3.98
CA MET A 134 13.35 -11.91 4.06
C MET A 134 13.92 -11.75 5.46
N CYS A 135 15.25 -11.65 5.59
CA CYS A 135 15.92 -11.44 6.89
C CYS A 135 15.28 -10.26 7.66
N GLY A 136 14.84 -10.52 8.89
CA GLY A 136 14.25 -9.53 9.79
C GLY A 136 12.73 -9.65 9.95
N LEU A 137 12.01 -10.15 8.95
CA LEU A 137 10.57 -10.36 9.03
C LEU A 137 10.30 -11.78 9.57
N LYS A 138 9.72 -11.89 10.78
CA LYS A 138 9.02 -13.12 11.17
C LYS A 138 7.99 -13.44 10.08
N SER A 139 7.77 -14.72 9.79
CA SER A 139 6.84 -15.28 8.81
C SER A 139 5.47 -14.61 8.82
N THR A 140 5.41 -13.43 8.20
CA THR A 140 4.23 -12.59 8.12
C THR A 140 3.58 -12.93 6.81
N SER A 141 2.51 -13.73 6.87
CA SER A 141 1.73 -14.03 5.68
C SER A 141 1.09 -12.74 5.18
N THR A 142 1.32 -12.41 3.91
CA THR A 142 0.71 -11.28 3.24
C THR A 142 -0.44 -11.76 2.36
N THR A 143 -1.44 -10.90 2.17
CA THR A 143 -2.59 -11.19 1.29
C THR A 143 -3.02 -9.93 0.53
N SER A 144 -3.97 -10.09 -0.38
CA SER A 144 -4.51 -9.04 -1.23
C SER A 144 -6.04 -9.06 -1.24
N VAL A 145 -6.67 -7.97 -1.69
CA VAL A 145 -8.13 -7.93 -1.89
C VAL A 145 -8.58 -9.07 -2.82
N LYS A 146 -7.82 -9.36 -3.89
CA LYS A 146 -8.13 -10.43 -4.85
C LYS A 146 -8.09 -11.83 -4.22
N GLU A 147 -7.17 -12.08 -3.30
CA GLU A 147 -7.11 -13.36 -2.58
C GLU A 147 -8.26 -13.50 -1.57
N GLN A 148 -8.60 -12.42 -0.86
CA GLN A 148 -9.66 -12.42 0.16
C GLN A 148 -11.06 -12.44 -0.47
N GLN A 149 -11.21 -11.84 -1.65
CA GLN A 149 -12.45 -11.81 -2.42
C GLN A 149 -12.18 -12.00 -3.91
N PRO A 150 -12.06 -13.26 -4.38
CA PRO A 150 -11.78 -13.57 -5.78
C PRO A 150 -12.81 -13.02 -6.76
N ASP A 151 -14.08 -12.92 -6.34
CA ASP A 151 -15.18 -12.41 -7.16
C ASP A 151 -15.32 -10.88 -7.11
N ALA A 152 -14.53 -10.21 -6.27
CA ALA A 152 -14.52 -8.76 -6.21
C ALA A 152 -13.91 -8.20 -7.49
N HIS A 153 -14.72 -7.40 -8.18
CA HIS A 153 -14.27 -6.57 -9.29
C HIS A 153 -14.01 -5.19 -8.71
N VAL A 154 -12.74 -4.88 -8.49
CA VAL A 154 -12.30 -3.58 -7.99
C VAL A 154 -10.94 -3.27 -8.59
N ASP A 155 -10.77 -2.04 -9.07
CA ASP A 155 -9.50 -1.57 -9.58
C ASP A 155 -8.72 -0.77 -8.51
N VAL A 156 -7.42 -0.65 -8.76
CA VAL A 156 -6.47 0.10 -7.94
C VAL A 156 -6.92 1.56 -7.77
N GLN A 157 -7.53 2.16 -8.80
CA GLN A 157 -7.95 3.55 -8.77
C GLN A 157 -9.14 3.79 -7.82
N SER A 158 -10.10 2.88 -7.77
CA SER A 158 -11.30 2.95 -6.95
C SER A 158 -10.95 2.87 -5.47
N ILE A 159 -10.07 1.95 -5.10
CA ILE A 159 -9.54 1.86 -3.73
C ILE A 159 -8.70 3.09 -3.39
N ALA A 160 -7.87 3.61 -4.31
CA ALA A 160 -7.09 4.83 -4.08
C ALA A 160 -7.99 6.06 -3.83
N ILE A 161 -9.05 6.23 -4.61
CA ILE A 161 -10.04 7.30 -4.43
C ILE A 161 -10.77 7.13 -3.08
N SER A 162 -11.18 5.91 -2.74
CA SER A 162 -11.84 5.65 -1.47
C SER A 162 -10.91 5.92 -0.29
N PHE A 163 -9.64 5.53 -0.38
CA PHE A 163 -8.63 5.84 0.63
C PHE A 163 -8.45 7.33 0.86
N VAL A 164 -8.29 8.11 -0.22
CA VAL A 164 -8.15 9.56 -0.10
C VAL A 164 -9.38 10.17 0.58
N LYS A 165 -10.59 9.74 0.21
CA LYS A 165 -11.83 10.19 0.86
C LYS A 165 -11.87 9.88 2.35
N GLU A 166 -11.50 8.67 2.76
CA GLU A 166 -11.46 8.29 4.17
C GLU A 166 -10.37 9.05 4.95
N MET A 167 -9.19 9.22 4.36
CA MET A 167 -8.12 10.05 4.93
C MET A 167 -8.55 11.50 5.13
N THR A 168 -9.16 12.14 4.13
CA THR A 168 -9.56 13.55 4.24
C THR A 168 -10.63 13.74 5.32
N LYS A 169 -11.57 12.80 5.44
CA LYS A 169 -12.59 12.82 6.51
C LYS A 169 -11.92 12.74 7.89
N LEU A 170 -10.98 11.81 8.08
CA LEU A 170 -10.28 11.62 9.36
C LEU A 170 -9.38 12.81 9.73
N LEU A 171 -8.77 13.47 8.74
CA LEU A 171 -7.94 14.66 8.95
C LEU A 171 -8.75 15.97 9.05
N GLY A 172 -10.07 15.94 8.84
CA GLY A 172 -10.90 17.14 8.84
C GLY A 172 -10.63 18.09 7.66
N ILE A 173 -10.10 17.56 6.56
CA ILE A 173 -9.80 18.32 5.34
C ILE A 173 -11.12 18.55 4.58
N LYS A 174 -11.43 19.82 4.28
CA LYS A 174 -12.71 20.23 3.68
C LYS A 174 -12.70 20.28 2.15
N THR A 175 -11.52 20.51 1.57
CA THR A 175 -11.34 20.66 0.14
C THR A 175 -10.44 19.54 -0.38
N LEU A 176 -10.87 18.90 -1.46
CA LEU A 176 -10.09 17.86 -2.13
C LEU A 176 -10.01 18.22 -3.61
N GLU A 177 -8.78 18.41 -4.08
CA GLU A 177 -8.47 18.65 -5.48
C GLU A 177 -7.68 17.46 -6.01
N ARG A 178 -8.06 16.96 -7.18
CA ARG A 178 -7.35 15.89 -7.87
C ARG A 178 -6.53 16.51 -8.98
N MET A 179 -5.23 16.24 -8.97
CA MET A 179 -4.31 16.58 -10.05
C MET A 179 -3.67 15.31 -10.59
N GLN A 180 -3.58 15.20 -11.91
CA GLN A 180 -2.71 14.23 -12.58
C GLN A 180 -1.35 14.86 -12.86
N ILE A 181 -0.37 14.00 -13.22
CA ILE A 181 0.99 14.46 -13.51
C ILE A 181 1.01 15.50 -14.66
N ASP A 182 0.11 15.35 -15.63
CA ASP A 182 -0.01 16.24 -16.78
C ASP A 182 -0.55 17.62 -16.39
N ASP A 183 -1.44 17.68 -15.39
CA ASP A 183 -1.97 18.93 -14.83
C ASP A 183 -0.85 19.73 -14.13
N ILE A 184 0.07 19.04 -13.44
CA ILE A 184 1.19 19.65 -12.70
C ILE A 184 2.17 20.32 -13.66
N ASN A 185 2.44 19.74 -14.83
CA ASN A 185 3.35 20.33 -15.80
C ASN A 185 2.80 21.64 -16.38
N THR A 186 1.47 21.75 -16.51
CA THR A 186 0.80 22.96 -16.98
C THR A 186 0.92 24.11 -15.97
N LEU A 187 0.95 23.81 -14.66
CA LEU A 187 1.15 24.81 -13.60
C LEU A 187 2.58 25.39 -13.60
N LYS A 188 3.58 24.60 -13.98
CA LYS A 188 4.99 25.05 -14.04
C LYS A 188 5.29 25.96 -15.22
N ASN A 189 4.51 25.86 -16.30
CA ASN A 189 4.71 26.68 -17.51
C ASN A 189 4.03 28.05 -17.42
N ASN A 190 3.26 28.31 -16.36
CA ASN A 190 2.53 29.56 -16.11
C ASN A 190 3.10 30.35 -14.91
N GLN A 191 4.29 29.99 -14.41
CA GLN A 191 5.08 30.74 -13.43
C GLN A 191 6.35 31.29 -14.08
#